data_AF-A0A2D7XXT6-F1
#
_entry.id   AF-A0A2D7XXT6-F1
#
_cell.length_a   1.000
_cell.length_b   1.000
_cell.length_c   1.000
_cell.angle_alpha   90.00
_cell.angle_beta   90.00
_cell.angle_gamma   90.00
#
_symmetry.space_group_name_H-M   'P 1'
#
loop_
_entity.id
_entity.type
_entity.pdbx_description
1 polymer ?
#
loop_
_entity_poly.entity_id
_entity_poly.type
_entity_poly.pdbx_seq_one_letter_code
_entity_poly.pdbx_strand_id
1 'polypeptide(L)'
;MFDRRGFVMFKLKSVAAQLVVACAVAIVTPAAFAQDILILDTARVIKESKAGIDMATKVQQIGATMQGELKPEQDALRTEKTSLDARVQGKTREQIGQDAALVAQLEAYGRKLQTNAAKTDRRARELAATENNALYTFKEKMDAAVEKVRERRNGKIILAKATTFSNVADVEITDEVITQLDQDSPTIVVNRVTLPPPQAQQ
;
A
#
# COMPACT_ATOMS: atom_id res chain seq x y z
N MET A 1 73.45 -0.90 90.68
CA MET A 1 72.38 -1.41 91.54
C MET A 1 71.12 -1.50 90.69
N PHE A 2 70.66 -2.75 90.41
CA PHE A 2 69.39 -3.22 89.79
C PHE A 2 68.93 -2.57 88.46
N ASP A 3 68.94 -3.26 87.31
CA ASP A 3 68.14 -4.43 86.86
C ASP A 3 66.70 -4.09 86.41
N ARG A 4 66.37 -4.51 85.17
CA ARG A 4 65.08 -4.90 84.54
C ARG A 4 65.12 -4.55 83.05
N ARG A 5 65.52 -5.45 82.13
CA ARG A 5 64.79 -6.62 81.59
C ARG A 5 63.37 -6.31 81.12
N GLY A 6 63.18 -6.35 79.80
CA GLY A 6 61.90 -6.35 79.09
C GLY A 6 62.13 -6.75 77.63
N PHE A 7 61.99 -8.04 77.36
CA PHE A 7 62.39 -8.78 76.16
C PHE A 7 61.51 -8.48 74.93
N VAL A 8 62.15 -8.16 73.80
CA VAL A 8 61.54 -8.03 72.47
C VAL A 8 61.31 -9.43 71.90
N MET A 9 60.08 -9.76 71.53
CA MET A 9 59.77 -11.02 70.85
C MET A 9 59.41 -10.77 69.37
N PHE A 10 60.41 -11.00 68.54
CA PHE A 10 60.34 -11.14 67.09
C PHE A 10 59.46 -12.33 66.70
N LYS A 11 58.55 -12.15 65.73
CA LYS A 11 57.98 -13.26 64.94
C LYS A 11 58.14 -12.98 63.45
N LEU A 12 59.22 -13.51 62.88
CA LEU A 12 59.36 -13.80 61.44
C LEU A 12 58.70 -15.14 61.15
N LYS A 13 57.73 -15.19 60.22
CA LYS A 13 57.40 -16.28 59.26
C LYS A 13 56.41 -15.67 58.24
N SER A 14 56.40 -15.91 56.94
CA SER A 14 57.26 -16.54 55.95
C SER A 14 56.62 -16.15 54.59
N VAL A 15 57.44 -16.04 53.55
CA VAL A 15 57.07 -15.67 52.17
C VAL A 15 56.14 -16.72 51.54
N ALA A 16 55.09 -16.27 50.83
CA ALA A 16 54.49 -16.98 49.71
C ALA A 16 53.75 -16.00 48.79
N ALA A 17 54.29 -15.83 47.59
CA ALA A 17 53.74 -15.05 46.50
C ALA A 17 52.59 -15.82 45.83
N GLN A 18 51.45 -15.16 45.60
CA GLN A 18 50.46 -15.60 44.61
C GLN A 18 49.87 -14.38 43.90
N LEU A 19 50.45 -14.06 42.75
CA LEU A 19 49.88 -13.14 41.78
C LEU A 19 48.88 -13.93 40.93
N VAL A 20 47.59 -13.84 41.24
CA VAL A 20 46.53 -14.39 40.39
C VAL A 20 46.23 -13.38 39.30
N VAL A 21 46.81 -13.58 38.12
CA VAL A 21 46.39 -12.88 36.90
C VAL A 21 45.07 -13.51 36.45
N ALA A 22 43.96 -12.86 36.76
CA ALA A 22 42.66 -13.22 36.22
C ALA A 22 42.60 -12.79 34.74
N CYS A 23 42.87 -13.73 33.82
CA CYS A 23 42.54 -13.55 32.42
C CYS A 23 41.02 -13.52 32.27
N ALA A 24 40.43 -12.32 32.17
CA ALA A 24 39.06 -12.15 31.70
C ALA A 24 39.03 -12.51 30.21
N VAL A 25 38.74 -13.77 29.90
CA VAL A 25 38.38 -14.18 28.54
C VAL A 25 37.00 -13.57 28.28
N ALA A 26 36.97 -12.43 27.60
CA ALA A 26 35.74 -11.92 27.02
C ALA A 26 35.26 -12.95 25.99
N ILE A 27 34.26 -13.75 26.36
CA ILE A 27 33.50 -14.54 25.41
C ILE A 27 32.77 -13.51 24.54
N VAL A 28 33.35 -13.17 23.39
CA VAL A 28 32.66 -12.42 22.36
C VAL A 28 31.59 -13.37 21.82
N THR A 29 30.37 -13.26 22.32
CA THR A 29 29.23 -13.93 21.69
C THR A 29 29.19 -13.44 20.25
N PRO A 30 29.09 -14.34 19.24
CA PRO A 30 28.89 -13.87 17.88
C PRO A 30 27.65 -12.98 17.88
N ALA A 31 27.82 -11.73 17.46
CA ALA A 31 26.72 -10.80 17.28
C ALA A 31 25.69 -11.48 16.39
N ALA A 32 24.46 -11.61 16.87
CA ALA A 32 23.40 -12.31 16.17
C ALA A 32 22.99 -11.50 14.93
N PHE A 33 23.63 -11.78 13.78
CA PHE A 33 23.31 -11.18 12.48
C PHE A 33 21.85 -11.40 12.02
N ALA A 34 21.09 -12.26 12.71
CA ALA A 34 19.66 -12.46 12.46
C ALA A 34 18.79 -11.26 12.91
N GLN A 35 19.29 -10.36 13.76
CA GLN A 35 18.56 -9.17 14.21
C GLN A 35 18.53 -8.04 13.17
N ASP A 36 19.31 -8.16 12.09
CA ASP A 36 19.44 -7.15 11.05
C ASP A 36 18.42 -7.29 9.91
N ILE A 37 17.77 -8.44 9.78
CA ILE A 37 16.82 -8.72 8.68
C ILE A 37 15.40 -8.75 9.24
N LEU A 38 14.55 -7.87 8.74
CA LEU A 38 13.14 -7.79 9.08
C LEU A 38 12.29 -8.26 7.90
N ILE A 39 11.07 -8.72 8.18
CA ILE A 39 10.12 -9.20 7.17
C ILE A 39 8.83 -8.43 7.28
N LEU A 40 8.30 -8.02 6.14
CA LEU A 40 7.07 -7.26 6.04
C LEU A 40 6.10 -7.91 5.04
N ASP A 41 4.86 -8.12 5.48
CA ASP A 41 3.76 -8.45 4.60
C ASP A 41 3.00 -7.19 4.19
N THR A 42 3.42 -6.58 3.08
CA THR A 42 2.78 -5.38 2.51
C THR A 42 1.31 -5.60 2.14
N ALA A 43 0.95 -6.80 1.67
CA ALA A 43 -0.44 -7.08 1.30
C ALA A 43 -1.35 -7.05 2.54
N ARG A 44 -0.84 -7.59 3.66
CA ARG A 44 -1.52 -7.51 4.94
C ARG A 44 -1.60 -6.08 5.48
N VAL A 45 -0.54 -5.27 5.35
CA VAL A 45 -0.61 -3.84 5.74
C VAL A 45 -1.69 -3.10 4.94
N ILE A 46 -1.76 -3.29 3.62
CA ILE A 46 -2.80 -2.68 2.78
C ILE A 46 -4.20 -3.13 3.21
N LYS A 47 -4.37 -4.41 3.55
CA LYS A 47 -5.67 -5.00 3.88
C LYS A 47 -6.17 -4.63 5.28
N GLU A 48 -5.27 -4.59 6.26
CA GLU A 48 -5.64 -4.54 7.68
C GLU A 48 -5.44 -3.16 8.32
N SER A 49 -4.62 -2.28 7.74
CA SER A 49 -4.46 -0.91 8.26
C SER A 49 -5.71 -0.06 8.02
N LYS A 50 -5.97 0.87 8.94
CA LYS A 50 -7.02 1.89 8.78
C LYS A 50 -6.82 2.71 7.50
N ALA A 51 -5.57 3.06 7.23
CA ALA A 51 -5.17 3.78 6.02
C ALA A 51 -5.57 3.03 4.73
N GLY A 52 -5.31 1.72 4.68
CA GLY A 52 -5.64 0.89 3.52
C GLY A 52 -7.14 0.67 3.35
N ILE A 53 -7.87 0.46 4.45
CA ILE A 53 -9.34 0.36 4.46
C ILE A 53 -9.99 1.67 4.00
N ASP A 54 -9.51 2.81 4.50
CA ASP A 54 -9.99 4.15 4.13
C ASP A 54 -9.72 4.44 2.65
N MET A 55 -8.51 4.15 2.16
CA MET A 55 -8.15 4.25 0.75
C MET A 55 -9.11 3.44 -0.14
N ALA A 56 -9.30 2.15 0.16
CA ALA A 56 -10.19 1.28 -0.61
C ALA A 56 -11.63 1.79 -0.63
N THR A 57 -12.12 2.26 0.53
CA THR A 57 -13.46 2.83 0.67
C THR A 57 -13.64 4.07 -0.22
N LYS A 58 -12.67 5.00 -0.20
CA LYS A 58 -12.72 6.23 -1.01
C LYS A 58 -12.63 5.95 -2.50
N VAL A 59 -11.76 5.05 -2.92
CA VAL A 59 -11.67 4.61 -4.32
C VAL A 59 -13.00 4.00 -4.78
N GLN A 60 -13.61 3.13 -3.98
CA GLN A 60 -14.91 2.53 -4.30
C GLN A 60 -16.00 3.61 -4.43
N GLN A 61 -16.03 4.59 -3.52
CA GLN A 61 -16.97 5.70 -3.58
C GLN A 61 -16.79 6.53 -4.86
N ILE A 62 -15.55 6.85 -5.24
CA ILE A 62 -15.26 7.55 -6.50
C ILE A 62 -15.74 6.74 -7.70
N GLY A 63 -15.47 5.44 -7.74
CA GLY A 63 -15.96 4.55 -8.79
C GLY A 63 -17.49 4.55 -8.89
N ALA A 64 -18.18 4.47 -7.76
CA ALA A 64 -19.65 4.54 -7.71
C ALA A 64 -20.18 5.90 -8.22
N THR A 65 -19.54 7.01 -7.84
CA THR A 65 -19.88 8.34 -8.37
C THR A 65 -19.69 8.41 -9.88
N MET A 66 -18.56 7.92 -10.39
CA MET A 66 -18.27 7.92 -11.84
C MET A 66 -19.26 7.07 -12.63
N GLN A 67 -19.68 5.92 -12.09
CA GLN A 67 -20.73 5.10 -12.69
C GLN A 67 -22.09 5.82 -12.65
N GLY A 68 -22.40 6.53 -11.56
CA GLY A 68 -23.59 7.38 -11.44
C GLY A 68 -23.64 8.48 -12.50
N GLU A 69 -22.50 9.06 -12.87
CA GLU A 69 -22.41 10.07 -13.94
C GLU A 69 -22.71 9.52 -15.34
N LEU A 70 -22.49 8.23 -15.59
CA LEU A 70 -22.75 7.58 -16.88
C LEU A 70 -24.20 7.12 -17.03
N LYS A 71 -24.87 6.83 -15.91
CA LYS A 71 -26.21 6.20 -15.89
C LYS A 71 -27.27 6.97 -16.70
N PRO A 72 -27.43 8.30 -16.60
CA PRO A 72 -28.47 9.02 -17.34
C PRO A 72 -28.32 8.89 -18.86
N GLU A 73 -27.09 8.92 -19.37
CA GLU A 73 -26.80 8.78 -20.80
C GLU A 73 -27.05 7.35 -21.29
N GLN A 74 -26.68 6.36 -20.47
CA GLN A 74 -26.97 4.95 -20.75
C GLN A 74 -28.48 4.66 -20.78
N ASP A 75 -29.24 5.22 -19.82
CA ASP A 75 -30.70 5.07 -19.76
C ASP A 75 -31.38 5.76 -20.96
N ALA A 76 -30.87 6.92 -21.38
CA ALA A 76 -31.35 7.62 -22.58
C ALA A 76 -31.08 6.80 -23.85
N LEU A 77 -29.87 6.27 -24.01
CA LEU A 77 -29.50 5.40 -25.14
C LEU A 77 -30.35 4.12 -25.20
N ARG A 78 -30.69 3.54 -24.04
CA ARG A 78 -31.57 2.37 -23.96
C ARG A 78 -33.01 2.72 -24.38
N THR A 79 -33.52 3.86 -23.93
CA THR A 79 -34.85 4.33 -24.33
C THR A 79 -34.92 4.61 -25.83
N GLU A 80 -33.91 5.30 -26.37
CA GLU A 80 -33.80 5.59 -27.80
C GLU A 80 -33.71 4.30 -28.64
N LYS A 81 -32.94 3.31 -28.19
CA LYS A 81 -32.88 1.99 -28.82
C LYS A 81 -34.25 1.35 -28.95
N THR A 82 -35.00 1.26 -27.85
CA THR A 82 -36.34 0.65 -27.84
C THR A 82 -37.29 1.37 -28.81
N SER A 83 -37.20 2.70 -28.88
CA SER A 83 -37.99 3.50 -29.82
C SER A 83 -37.62 3.21 -31.27
N LEU A 84 -36.32 3.16 -31.59
CA LEU A 84 -35.83 2.86 -32.94
C LEU A 84 -36.16 1.43 -33.38
N ASP A 85 -35.99 0.45 -32.48
CA ASP A 85 -36.29 -0.96 -32.73
C ASP A 85 -37.79 -1.13 -33.11
N ALA A 86 -38.70 -0.45 -32.40
CA ALA A 86 -40.12 -0.46 -32.73
C ALA A 86 -40.43 0.18 -34.10
N ARG A 87 -39.66 1.20 -34.52
CA ARG A 87 -39.84 1.87 -35.81
C ARG A 87 -39.30 1.08 -37.00
N VAL A 88 -38.29 0.25 -36.81
CA VAL A 88 -37.72 -0.60 -37.87
C VAL A 88 -38.40 -1.96 -37.97
N GLN A 89 -39.14 -2.37 -36.94
CA GLN A 89 -39.84 -3.66 -36.92
C GLN A 89 -40.75 -3.84 -38.13
N GLY A 90 -40.59 -4.96 -38.84
CA GLY A 90 -41.39 -5.29 -40.02
C GLY A 90 -41.03 -4.52 -41.30
N LYS A 91 -40.03 -3.62 -41.27
CA LYS A 91 -39.54 -2.94 -42.47
C LYS A 91 -38.41 -3.71 -43.14
N THR A 92 -38.38 -3.73 -44.46
CA THR A 92 -37.19 -4.16 -45.23
C THR A 92 -36.11 -3.08 -45.21
N ARG A 93 -34.88 -3.44 -45.62
CA ARG A 93 -33.77 -2.47 -45.70
C ARG A 93 -34.07 -1.35 -46.69
N GLU A 94 -34.70 -1.67 -47.81
CA GLU A 94 -35.11 -0.69 -48.83
C GLU A 94 -36.15 0.28 -48.26
N GLN A 95 -37.12 -0.22 -47.50
CA GLN A 95 -38.14 0.61 -46.85
C GLN A 95 -37.55 1.52 -45.76
N ILE A 96 -36.53 1.06 -45.04
CA ILE A 96 -35.77 1.90 -44.09
C ILE A 96 -34.98 2.96 -44.86
N GLY A 97 -34.29 2.58 -45.93
CA GLY A 97 -33.46 3.48 -46.73
C GLY A 97 -34.26 4.59 -47.45
N GLN A 98 -35.55 4.38 -47.68
CA GLN A 98 -36.46 5.38 -48.25
C GLN A 98 -36.97 6.40 -47.21
N ASP A 99 -36.88 6.09 -45.91
CA ASP A 99 -37.26 7.00 -44.82
C ASP A 99 -36.03 7.78 -44.35
N ALA A 100 -35.75 8.91 -45.02
CA ALA A 100 -34.59 9.75 -44.72
C ALA A 100 -34.52 10.21 -43.26
N ALA A 101 -35.66 10.41 -42.59
CA ALA A 101 -35.71 10.80 -41.19
C ALA A 101 -35.29 9.64 -40.27
N LEU A 102 -35.75 8.41 -40.56
CA LEU A 102 -35.34 7.22 -39.81
C LEU A 102 -33.86 6.92 -40.02
N VAL A 103 -33.35 7.04 -41.25
CA VAL A 103 -31.91 6.89 -41.54
C VAL A 103 -31.08 7.88 -40.71
N ALA A 104 -31.44 9.17 -40.73
CA ALA A 104 -30.74 10.19 -39.97
C ALA A 104 -30.74 9.92 -38.45
N GLN A 105 -31.83 9.37 -37.91
CA GLN A 105 -31.89 8.99 -36.50
C GLN A 105 -31.03 7.77 -36.17
N LEU A 106 -31.01 6.74 -37.03
CA LEU A 106 -30.14 5.57 -36.85
C LEU A 106 -28.66 5.97 -36.88
N GLU A 107 -28.27 6.87 -37.78
CA GLU A 107 -26.92 7.41 -37.82
C GLU A 107 -26.58 8.23 -36.56
N ALA A 108 -27.50 9.10 -36.13
CA ALA A 108 -27.32 9.90 -34.92
C ALA A 108 -27.18 9.01 -33.69
N TYR A 109 -27.99 7.95 -33.58
CA TYR A 109 -27.89 6.96 -32.52
C TYR A 109 -26.53 6.23 -32.55
N GLY A 110 -26.05 5.83 -33.73
CA GLY A 110 -24.71 5.26 -33.91
C GLY A 110 -23.60 6.19 -33.40
N ARG A 111 -23.67 7.49 -33.71
CA ARG A 111 -22.71 8.50 -33.20
C ARG A 111 -22.77 8.64 -31.67
N LYS A 112 -23.97 8.61 -31.07
CA LYS A 112 -24.13 8.66 -29.61
C LYS A 112 -23.55 7.42 -28.94
N LEU A 113 -23.73 6.23 -29.52
CA LEU A 113 -23.13 4.99 -29.01
C LEU A 113 -21.60 5.09 -28.98
N GLN A 114 -20.98 5.55 -30.07
CA GLN A 114 -19.53 5.72 -30.14
C GLN A 114 -19.03 6.74 -29.10
N THR A 115 -19.74 7.85 -28.96
CA THR A 115 -19.41 8.91 -27.97
C THR A 115 -19.49 8.36 -26.54
N ASN A 116 -20.56 7.65 -26.20
CA ASN A 116 -20.74 7.06 -24.88
C ASN A 116 -19.71 5.96 -24.58
N ALA A 117 -19.32 5.15 -25.57
CA ALA A 117 -18.25 4.17 -25.44
C ALA A 117 -16.92 4.86 -25.09
N ALA A 118 -16.53 5.88 -25.86
CA ALA A 118 -15.31 6.65 -25.60
C ALA A 118 -15.33 7.33 -24.22
N LYS A 119 -16.48 7.83 -23.78
CA LYS A 119 -16.68 8.41 -22.44
C LYS A 119 -16.52 7.36 -21.35
N THR A 120 -17.11 6.17 -21.52
CA THR A 120 -17.01 5.06 -20.58
C THR A 120 -15.56 4.60 -20.43
N ASP A 121 -14.85 4.40 -21.54
CA ASP A 121 -13.43 4.04 -21.54
C ASP A 121 -12.57 5.09 -20.85
N ARG A 122 -12.86 6.38 -21.08
CA ARG A 122 -12.18 7.47 -20.39
C ARG A 122 -12.40 7.42 -18.89
N ARG A 123 -13.65 7.19 -18.43
CA ARG A 123 -13.96 7.05 -17.00
C ARG A 123 -13.24 5.86 -16.37
N ALA A 124 -13.13 4.73 -17.07
CA ALA A 124 -12.36 3.59 -16.61
C ALA A 124 -10.87 3.93 -16.43
N ARG A 125 -10.26 4.63 -17.40
CA ARG A 125 -8.85 5.07 -17.29
C ARG A 125 -8.63 6.09 -16.18
N GLU A 126 -9.57 7.02 -15.98
CA GLU A 126 -9.54 7.99 -14.88
C GLU A 126 -9.61 7.31 -13.51
N LEU A 127 -10.46 6.28 -13.36
CA LEU A 127 -10.55 5.50 -12.13
C LEU A 127 -9.25 4.72 -11.87
N ALA A 128 -8.70 4.04 -12.87
CA ALA A 128 -7.42 3.34 -12.74
C ALA A 128 -6.26 4.30 -12.38
N ALA A 129 -6.25 5.51 -12.95
CA ALA A 129 -5.28 6.53 -12.57
C ALA A 129 -5.47 7.03 -11.13
N THR A 130 -6.73 7.15 -10.69
CA THR A 130 -7.09 7.48 -9.30
C THR A 130 -6.59 6.40 -8.33
N GLU A 131 -6.81 5.13 -8.65
CA GLU A 131 -6.33 3.97 -7.88
C GLU A 131 -4.80 3.99 -7.74
N ASN A 132 -4.08 4.18 -8.85
CA ASN A 132 -2.62 4.25 -8.84
C ASN A 132 -2.10 5.41 -7.99
N ASN A 133 -2.73 6.60 -8.08
CA ASN A 133 -2.36 7.74 -7.26
C ASN A 133 -2.64 7.52 -5.76
N ALA A 134 -3.75 6.86 -5.44
CA ALA A 134 -4.09 6.49 -4.07
C ALA A 134 -3.06 5.50 -3.49
N LEU A 135 -2.68 4.48 -4.27
CA LEU A 135 -1.66 3.51 -3.89
C LEU A 135 -0.29 4.15 -3.67
N TYR A 136 0.09 5.11 -4.53
CA TYR A 136 1.32 5.88 -4.35
C TYR A 136 1.30 6.65 -3.02
N THR A 137 0.21 7.37 -2.74
CA THR A 137 0.03 8.13 -1.50
C THR A 137 0.06 7.21 -0.27
N PHE A 138 -0.60 6.06 -0.33
CA PHE A 138 -0.54 5.04 0.73
C PHE A 138 0.89 4.53 0.93
N LYS A 139 1.60 4.22 -0.15
CA LYS A 139 2.98 3.73 -0.10
C LYS A 139 3.91 4.73 0.60
N GLU A 140 3.81 6.02 0.31
CA GLU A 140 4.63 7.03 1.00
C GLU A 140 4.40 7.03 2.52
N LYS A 141 3.14 6.86 2.97
CA LYS A 141 2.82 6.78 4.41
C LYS A 141 3.30 5.48 5.03
N MET A 142 3.12 4.37 4.33
CA MET A 142 3.60 3.06 4.77
C MET A 142 5.13 3.05 4.89
N ASP A 143 5.86 3.54 3.89
CA ASP A 143 7.33 3.58 3.90
C ASP A 143 7.85 4.39 5.10
N ALA A 144 7.19 5.50 5.45
CA ALA A 144 7.53 6.27 6.65
C ALA A 144 7.26 5.49 7.96
N ALA A 145 6.17 4.73 8.04
CA ALA A 145 5.88 3.88 9.20
C ALA A 145 6.87 2.71 9.32
N VAL A 146 7.21 2.10 8.19
CA VAL A 146 8.21 1.03 8.07
C VAL A 146 9.57 1.51 8.56
N GLU A 147 10.00 2.70 8.16
CA GLU A 147 11.29 3.25 8.56
C GLU A 147 11.37 3.45 10.08
N LYS A 148 10.34 4.03 10.70
CA LYS A 148 10.29 4.18 12.17
C LYS A 148 10.36 2.84 12.90
N VAL A 149 9.68 1.80 12.39
CA VAL A 149 9.75 0.45 12.97
C VAL A 149 11.13 -0.15 12.78
N ARG A 150 11.70 -0.03 11.58
CA ARG A 150 13.05 -0.51 11.25
C ARG A 150 14.10 0.09 12.19
N GLU A 151 14.06 1.40 12.41
CA GLU A 151 14.98 2.10 13.31
C GLU A 151 14.86 1.57 14.74
N ARG A 152 13.63 1.44 15.27
CA ARG A 152 13.41 0.89 16.63
C ARG A 152 13.91 -0.55 16.79
N ARG A 153 13.76 -1.36 15.74
CA ARG A 153 14.21 -2.75 15.70
C ARG A 153 15.70 -2.89 15.35
N ASN A 154 16.40 -1.77 15.09
CA ASN A 154 17.78 -1.74 14.59
C ASN A 154 18.00 -2.51 13.27
N GLY A 155 16.95 -2.80 12.52
CA GLY A 155 17.02 -3.60 11.29
C GLY A 155 17.79 -2.88 10.19
N LYS A 156 18.48 -3.63 9.33
CA LYS A 156 19.26 -3.12 8.19
C LYS A 156 18.61 -3.41 6.85
N ILE A 157 17.88 -4.53 6.75
CA ILE A 157 17.25 -5.00 5.53
C ILE A 157 15.81 -5.37 5.85
N ILE A 158 14.88 -5.03 4.95
CA ILE A 158 13.51 -5.52 4.99
C ILE A 158 13.27 -6.39 3.76
N LEU A 159 12.81 -7.62 3.98
CA LEU A 159 12.40 -8.54 2.94
C LEU A 159 10.89 -8.62 2.86
N ALA A 160 10.38 -8.77 1.64
CA ALA A 160 8.96 -8.99 1.44
C ALA A 160 8.57 -10.41 1.88
N LYS A 161 7.47 -10.55 2.61
CA LYS A 161 6.91 -11.86 2.99
C LYS A 161 6.61 -12.72 1.76
N ALA A 162 6.12 -12.11 0.67
CA ALA A 162 5.76 -12.79 -0.58
C ALA A 162 6.93 -13.53 -1.25
N THR A 163 8.19 -13.12 -1.00
CA THR A 163 9.39 -13.75 -1.55
C THR A 163 10.15 -14.56 -0.50
N THR A 164 9.61 -14.71 0.71
CA THR A 164 10.26 -15.41 1.81
C THR A 164 9.58 -16.76 2.03
N PHE A 165 10.33 -17.86 1.86
CA PHE A 165 9.79 -19.21 2.00
C PHE A 165 9.39 -19.54 3.45
N SER A 166 10.21 -19.13 4.42
CA SER A 166 9.96 -19.34 5.85
C SER A 166 10.73 -18.31 6.67
N ASN A 167 10.17 -17.94 7.82
CA ASN A 167 10.81 -17.09 8.81
C ASN A 167 10.30 -17.39 10.21
N VAL A 168 11.09 -17.02 11.21
CA VAL A 168 10.62 -16.98 12.60
C VAL A 168 9.73 -15.74 12.81
N ALA A 169 8.79 -15.81 13.75
CA ALA A 169 7.87 -14.71 14.01
C ALA A 169 8.58 -13.44 14.50
N ASP A 170 9.70 -13.58 15.23
CA ASP A 170 10.42 -12.46 15.83
C ASP A 170 10.94 -11.44 14.80
N VAL A 171 11.27 -11.87 13.58
CA VAL A 171 11.75 -10.95 12.53
C VAL A 171 10.63 -10.32 11.71
N GLU A 172 9.37 -10.72 11.92
CA GLU A 172 8.23 -10.17 11.20
C GLU A 172 7.69 -8.91 11.89
N ILE A 173 7.63 -7.80 11.16
CA ILE A 173 7.27 -6.49 11.70
C ILE A 173 5.89 -5.99 11.25
N THR A 174 5.11 -6.83 10.57
CA THR A 174 3.84 -6.44 9.94
C THR A 174 2.88 -5.76 10.92
N ASP A 175 2.68 -6.33 12.11
CA ASP A 175 1.76 -5.78 13.12
C ASP A 175 2.25 -4.44 13.69
N GLU A 176 3.56 -4.29 13.87
CA GLU A 176 4.18 -3.04 14.34
C GLU A 176 4.03 -1.94 13.29
N VAL A 177 4.19 -2.27 12.02
CA VAL A 177 4.01 -1.33 10.90
C VAL A 177 2.55 -0.90 10.78
N ILE A 178 1.59 -1.84 10.88
CA ILE A 178 0.15 -1.49 10.89
C ILE A 178 -0.14 -0.55 12.06
N THR A 179 0.34 -0.88 13.26
CA THR A 179 0.14 -0.06 14.46
C THR A 179 0.73 1.34 14.28
N GLN A 180 1.95 1.44 13.74
CA GLN A 180 2.61 2.72 13.49
C GLN A 180 1.86 3.54 12.43
N LEU A 181 1.45 2.92 11.33
CA LEU A 181 0.72 3.56 10.24
C LEU A 181 -0.64 4.09 10.72
N ASP A 182 -1.37 3.29 11.51
CA ASP A 182 -2.66 3.67 12.07
C ASP A 182 -2.56 4.84 13.05
N GLN A 183 -1.43 5.00 13.74
CA GLN A 183 -1.17 6.13 14.62
C GLN A 183 -0.83 7.40 13.82
N ASP A 184 0.04 7.28 12.82
CA ASP A 184 0.57 8.42 12.08
C ASP A 184 -0.36 8.93 10.96
N SER A 185 -1.09 8.01 10.31
CA SER A 185 -1.85 8.28 9.09
C SER A 185 -3.03 7.31 8.97
N PRO A 186 -4.04 7.40 9.86
CA PRO A 186 -5.21 6.52 9.82
C PRO A 186 -6.09 6.70 8.58
N THR A 187 -5.88 7.76 7.80
CA THR A 187 -6.61 8.05 6.57
C THR A 187 -5.65 8.42 5.44
N ILE A 188 -6.08 8.14 4.21
CA ILE A 188 -5.36 8.47 2.98
C ILE A 188 -6.17 9.50 2.19
N VAL A 189 -5.47 10.52 1.69
CA VAL A 189 -6.06 11.46 0.73
C VAL A 189 -6.15 10.76 -0.61
N VAL A 190 -7.37 10.70 -1.16
CA VAL A 190 -7.63 10.12 -2.49
C VAL A 190 -8.25 11.20 -3.36
N ASN A 191 -7.53 11.58 -4.42
CA ASN A 191 -7.98 12.60 -5.36
C ASN A 191 -8.37 11.95 -6.68
N ARG A 192 -9.59 12.22 -7.15
CA ARG A 192 -10.02 11.77 -8.48
C ARG A 192 -9.12 12.38 -9.55
N VAL A 193 -8.52 11.53 -10.36
CA VAL A 193 -7.74 11.93 -11.53
C VAL A 193 -8.67 12.17 -12.71
N THR A 194 -8.51 13.31 -13.37
CA THR A 194 -9.21 13.63 -14.62
C THR A 194 -8.21 13.67 -15.75
N LEU A 195 -8.43 12.89 -16.81
CA LEU A 195 -7.56 12.88 -17.97
C LEU A 195 -7.86 14.10 -18.85
N PRO A 196 -6.89 14.65 -19.59
CA PRO A 196 -7.16 15.69 -20.57
C PRO A 196 -8.19 15.23 -21.61
N PRO A 197 -9.01 16.14 -22.17
CA PRO A 197 -9.85 15.78 -23.31
C PRO A 197 -8.97 15.28 -24.47
N PRO A 198 -9.44 14.28 -25.25
CA PRO A 198 -8.75 13.90 -26.48
C PRO A 198 -8.53 15.13 -27.34
N GLN A 199 -7.30 15.34 -27.81
CA GLN A 199 -7.02 16.42 -28.75
C GLN A 199 -7.88 16.19 -30.00
N ALA A 200 -8.70 17.17 -30.37
CA ALA A 200 -9.36 17.14 -31.66
C ALA A 200 -8.26 17.17 -32.72
N GLN A 201 -8.12 16.09 -33.49
CA GLN A 201 -7.30 16.11 -34.69
C GLN A 201 -7.90 17.20 -35.61
N GLN A 202 -7.14 18.29 -35.77
CA GLN A 202 -7.41 19.34 -36.74
C GLN A 202 -7.08 18.85 -38.15
#